data_AF-A0A970M0K1-F1
#
_entry.id   AF-A0A970M0K1-F1
#
_cell.length_a   1.000
_cell.length_b   1.000
_cell.length_c   1.000
_cell.angle_alpha   90.00
_cell.angle_beta   90.00
_cell.angle_gamma   90.00
#
_symmetry.space_group_name_H-M   'P 1'
#
loop_
_entity.id
_entity.type
_entity.pdbx_description
1 polymer ?
#
loop_
_entity_poly.entity_id
_entity_poly.type
_entity_poly.pdbx_seq_one_letter_code
_entity_poly.pdbx_strand_id
1 'polypeptide(L)'
;MKNFLAFIFGGIFSIGLMLSGMSNPEKVLNFLDLFGQWDASLAFVMMGAIAVAFVPFQKLVRQPEPKTLLNEPIELPKQTQ
;
A
#
# COMPACT_ATOMS: atom_id res chain seq x y z
N MET A 1 15.06 13.92 10.65
CA MET A 1 14.41 12.61 10.85
C MET A 1 13.57 12.15 9.65
N LYS A 2 12.67 12.99 9.11
CA LYS A 2 11.78 12.63 7.99
C LYS A 2 12.49 11.98 6.80
N ASN A 3 13.61 12.55 6.34
CA ASN A 3 14.36 12.03 5.18
C ASN A 3 14.97 10.65 5.44
N PHE A 4 15.42 10.39 6.67
CA PHE A 4 15.97 9.10 7.06
C PHE A 4 14.89 8.02 7.09
N LEU A 5 13.72 8.33 7.66
CA LEU A 5 12.56 7.44 7.62
C LEU A 5 12.09 7.20 6.18
N ALA A 6 12.05 8.24 5.35
CA ALA A 6 11.70 8.11 3.93
C ALA A 6 12.65 7.17 3.19
N PHE A 7 13.96 7.25 3.45
CA PHE A 7 14.94 6.33 2.88
C PHE A 7 14.72 4.88 3.34
N ILE A 8 14.48 4.66 4.64
CA ILE A 8 14.21 3.32 5.19
C ILE A 8 12.95 2.72 4.57
N PHE A 9 11.83 3.45 4.62
CA PHE A 9 10.55 2.94 4.12
C PHE A 9 10.57 2.77 2.59
N GLY A 10 11.24 3.66 1.86
CA GLY A 10 11.47 3.51 0.42
C GLY A 10 12.31 2.28 0.09
N GLY A 11 13.35 2.00 0.87
CA GLY A 11 14.16 0.80 0.75
C GLY A 11 13.36 -0.48 1.00
N ILE A 12 12.58 -0.52 2.09
CA ILE A 12 11.70 -1.66 2.42
C ILE A 12 10.68 -1.89 1.30
N PHE A 13 10.06 -0.81 0.80
CA PHE A 13 9.10 -0.88 -0.30
C PHE A 13 9.74 -1.43 -1.59
N SER A 14 10.92 -0.94 -1.97
CA SER A 14 11.66 -1.42 -3.14
C SER A 14 12.00 -2.90 -3.06
N ILE A 15 12.48 -3.36 -1.89
CA ILE A 15 12.76 -4.79 -1.64
C ILE A 15 11.47 -5.61 -1.78
N GLY A 16 10.35 -5.13 -1.22
CA GLY A 16 9.05 -5.79 -1.35
C GLY A 16 8.58 -5.89 -2.80
N LEU A 17 8.79 -4.87 -3.63
CA LEU A 17 8.47 -4.90 -5.06
C LEU A 17 9.29 -5.95 -5.81
N MET A 18 10.59 -6.04 -5.52
CA MET A 18 11.48 -7.01 -6.15
C MET A 18 11.13 -8.45 -5.76
N LEU A 19 10.85 -8.69 -4.48
CA LEU A 19 10.47 -10.02 -3.97
C LEU A 19 9.09 -10.48 -4.46
N SER A 20 8.12 -9.56 -4.58
CA SER A 20 6.78 -9.88 -5.09
C SER A 20 6.73 -10.10 -6.60
N GLY A 21 7.73 -9.59 -7.33
CA GLY A 21 7.77 -9.61 -8.80
C GLY A 21 6.81 -8.60 -9.45
N MET A 22 6.25 -7.65 -8.67
CA MET A 22 5.36 -6.59 -9.18
C MET A 22 6.07 -5.60 -10.11
N SER A 23 7.40 -5.64 -10.17
CA SER A 23 8.16 -4.89 -11.18
C SER A 23 8.04 -5.46 -12.58
N ASN A 24 7.54 -6.70 -12.75
CA ASN A 24 7.26 -7.26 -14.07
C ASN A 24 5.79 -6.95 -14.47
N PRO A 25 5.55 -6.15 -15.53
CA PRO A 25 4.19 -5.86 -15.99
C PRO A 25 3.40 -7.11 -16.43
N GLU A 26 4.07 -8.17 -16.89
CA GLU A 26 3.41 -9.42 -17.29
C GLU A 26 2.63 -10.05 -16.13
N LYS A 27 3.14 -9.97 -14.89
CA LYS A 27 2.41 -10.48 -13.71
C LYS A 27 1.07 -9.79 -13.51
N VAL A 28 1.02 -8.48 -13.75
CA VAL A 28 -0.21 -7.70 -13.60
C VAL A 28 -1.19 -8.04 -14.72
N LEU A 29 -0.69 -8.20 -15.95
CA LEU A 29 -1.52 -8.61 -17.09
C LEU A 29 -2.09 -10.02 -16.90
N ASN A 30 -1.25 -10.98 -16.50
CA ASN A 30 -1.67 -12.36 -16.23
C ASN A 30 -2.68 -12.44 -15.07
N PHE A 31 -2.58 -11.57 -14.07
CA PHE A 31 -3.60 -11.49 -13.02
C PHE A 31 -4.97 -11.02 -13.54
N LEU A 32 -4.99 -10.15 -14.54
CA LEU A 32 -6.24 -9.64 -15.15
C LEU A 32 -6.79 -10.59 -16.22
N ASP A 33 -5.96 -11.47 -16.78
CA ASP A 33 -6.34 -12.45 -17.80
C ASP A 33 -7.04 -13.68 -17.21
N LEU A 34 -8.28 -13.51 -16.74
CA LEU A 34 -9.09 -14.57 -16.12
C LEU A 34 -9.42 -15.74 -17.05
N PHE A 35 -9.36 -15.55 -18.37
CA PHE A 35 -9.75 -16.55 -19.36
C PHE A 35 -8.56 -17.19 -20.09
N GLY A 36 -7.34 -16.71 -19.85
CA GLY A 36 -6.11 -17.23 -20.42
C GLY A 36 -5.13 -17.74 -19.35
N GLN A 37 -3.93 -17.15 -19.28
CA GLN A 37 -2.86 -17.61 -18.38
C GLN A 37 -2.98 -16.94 -17.00
N TRP A 38 -4.10 -17.19 -16.32
CA TRP A 38 -4.41 -16.49 -15.08
C TRP A 38 -3.39 -16.78 -13.97
N ASP A 39 -2.72 -15.74 -13.45
CA ASP A 39 -1.77 -15.83 -12.33
C ASP A 39 -2.35 -15.21 -11.05
N ALA A 40 -2.80 -16.06 -10.13
CA ALA A 40 -3.35 -15.64 -8.84
C ALA A 40 -2.30 -15.17 -7.81
N SER A 41 -1.00 -15.24 -8.11
CA SER A 41 0.07 -14.85 -7.17
C SER A 41 -0.01 -13.37 -6.77
N LEU A 42 -0.54 -12.51 -7.65
CA LEU A 42 -0.76 -11.09 -7.35
C LEU A 42 -1.82 -10.88 -6.27
N ALA A 43 -2.83 -11.74 -6.22
CA ALA A 43 -3.92 -11.65 -5.25
C ALA A 43 -3.40 -11.79 -3.82
N PHE A 44 -2.41 -12.67 -3.59
CA PHE A 44 -1.80 -12.86 -2.28
C PHE A 44 -1.07 -11.58 -1.80
N VAL A 45 -0.34 -10.93 -2.69
CA VAL A 45 0.36 -9.68 -2.40
C VAL A 45 -0.62 -8.55 -2.11
N MET A 46 -1.66 -8.41 -2.94
CA MET A 46 -2.72 -7.43 -2.73
C MET A 46 -3.44 -7.64 -1.41
N MET A 47 -3.81 -8.88 -1.08
CA MET A 47 -4.49 -9.21 0.18
C MET A 47 -3.60 -8.86 1.39
N GLY A 48 -2.31 -9.16 1.33
CA GLY A 48 -1.35 -8.76 2.35
C GLY A 48 -1.26 -7.24 2.51
N ALA A 49 -1.14 -6.51 1.40
CA ALA A 49 -1.10 -5.05 1.41
C ALA A 49 -2.37 -4.44 2.02
N ILE A 50 -3.55 -4.95 1.64
CA ILE A 50 -4.84 -4.51 2.18
C ILE A 50 -4.92 -4.80 3.68
N ALA A 51 -4.56 -6.01 4.13
CA ALA A 51 -4.62 -6.40 5.54
C ALA A 51 -3.72 -5.49 6.40
N VAL A 52 -2.51 -5.18 5.93
CA VAL A 52 -1.57 -4.29 6.63
C VAL A 52 -2.08 -2.85 6.64
N ALA A 53 -2.65 -2.36 5.54
CA ALA A 53 -3.18 -0.99 5.45
C ALA A 53 -4.49 -0.80 6.23
N PHE A 54 -5.29 -1.86 6.39
CA PHE A 54 -6.62 -1.80 6.96
C PHE A 54 -6.62 -1.23 8.39
N VAL A 55 -5.82 -1.80 9.28
CA VAL A 55 -5.78 -1.40 10.70
C VAL A 55 -5.41 0.08 10.91
N PRO A 56 -4.27 0.59 10.37
CA PRO A 56 -3.91 2.00 10.56
C PRO A 56 -4.91 2.93 9.89
N PHE A 57 -5.45 2.58 8.71
CA PHE A 57 -6.43 3.41 8.01
C PHE A 57 -7.75 3.51 8.79
N GLN A 58 -8.27 2.38 9.30
CA GLN A 58 -9.47 2.36 10.14
C GLN A 58 -9.30 3.19 11.42
N LYS A 59 -8.13 3.12 12.06
CA LYS A 59 -7.81 3.94 13.23
C LYS A 59 -7.78 5.42 12.88
N LEU A 60 -7.17 5.76 11.74
CA LEU A 60 -6.98 7.12 11.28
C LEU A 60 -8.30 7.82 10.91
N VAL A 61 -9.21 7.13 10.23
CA VAL A 61 -10.54 7.67 9.88
C VAL A 61 -11.41 7.95 11.10
N ARG A 62 -11.18 7.23 12.21
CA ARG A 62 -11.92 7.43 13.48
C ARG A 62 -11.32 8.53 14.37
N GLN A 63 -10.17 9.10 14.02
CA GLN A 63 -9.54 10.16 14.80
C GLN A 63 -10.14 11.52 14.45
N PRO A 64 -10.52 12.35 15.46
CA PRO A 64 -11.00 13.71 15.22
C PRO A 64 -9.93 14.61 14.57
N GLU A 65 -8.67 14.43 14.99
CA GLU A 65 -7.51 15.13 14.46
C GLU A 65 -6.43 14.11 14.05
N PRO A 66 -6.47 13.57 12.82
CA PRO A 66 -5.47 12.61 12.37
C PRO A 66 -4.11 13.31 12.20
N LYS A 67 -3.09 12.75 12.87
CA LYS A 67 -1.72 13.25 12.85
C LYS A 67 -0.77 12.13 12.44
N THR A 68 0.30 12.48 11.73
CA THR A 68 1.40 11.54 11.43
C THR A 68 2.18 11.21 12.70
N LEU A 69 3.07 10.22 12.62
CA LEU A 69 4.01 9.91 13.70
C LEU A 69 4.92 11.08 14.08
N LEU A 70 5.07 12.08 13.20
CA LEU A 70 5.85 13.30 13.43
C LEU A 70 4.98 14.49 13.86
N ASN A 71 3.72 14.26 14.23
CA ASN A 71 2.72 15.27 14.58
C ASN A 71 2.30 16.22 13.45
N GLU A 72 2.61 15.90 12.19
CA GLU A 72 2.09 16.64 11.04
C GLU A 72 0.61 16.33 10.82
N PRO A 73 -0.23 17.33 10.48
CA PRO A 73 -1.65 17.10 10.20
C PRO A 73 -1.84 16.22 8.96
N ILE A 74 -2.81 15.31 8.99
CA ILE A 74 -3.19 14.48 7.84
C ILE A 74 -4.48 15.03 7.26
N GLU A 75 -4.43 15.48 6.00
CA GLU A 75 -5.60 15.95 5.27
C GLU A 75 -6.38 14.77 4.70
N LEU A 76 -7.48 14.42 5.36
CA LEU A 76 -8.44 13.46 4.82
C LEU A 76 -9.46 14.17 3.93
N PRO A 77 -9.91 13.55 2.81
CA PRO A 77 -10.98 14.09 2.01
C PRO A 77 -12.24 14.18 2.88
N LYS A 78 -12.66 15.41 3.18
CA LYS A 78 -13.93 15.67 3.84
C LYS A 78 -15.00 15.61 2.76
N GLN A 79 -16.07 14.86 3.02
CA GLN A 79 -17.22 14.82 2.14
C GLN A 79 -17.72 16.26 1.97
N THR A 80 -17.41 16.88 0.84
CA THR A 80 -17.93 18.19 0.47
C THR A 80 -19.41 17.94 0.16
N GLN A 81 -20.29 18.50 0.98
CA GLN A 81 -21.72 18.49 0.67
C GLN A 81 -21.99 19.27 -0.61
#